data_AF-A0AA88XUK0-F1
#
_entry.id   AF-A0AA88XUK0-F1
#
_cell.length_a   1.000
_cell.length_b   1.000
_cell.length_c   1.000
_cell.angle_alpha   90.00
_cell.angle_beta   90.00
_cell.angle_gamma   90.00
#
_symmetry.space_group_name_H-M   'P 1'
#
loop_
_entity.id
_entity.type
_entity.pdbx_description
1 polymer ?
#
loop_
_entity_poly.entity_id
_entity_poly.type
_entity_poly.pdbx_seq_one_letter_code
_entity_poly.pdbx_strand_id
1 'polypeptide(L)'
;MTTFTRKKQVRFGEGNDLQLLREVIAKNPFKDRSKWTEIAETLPIDCDARRVRERTLLLVNQHKGKNAESKKKSGIDEAYGEKDQLLDEVLEISEEEDISKKAEKEKAREFEQAGKNIRKRAMENNQG
;
A
#
# COMPACT_ATOMS: atom_id res chain seq x y z
N MET A 1 20.30 -30.28 -21.56
CA MET A 1 20.55 -30.04 -20.13
C MET A 1 20.23 -28.59 -19.84
N THR A 2 19.09 -28.31 -19.21
CA THR A 2 18.68 -26.94 -18.87
C THR A 2 19.30 -26.59 -17.52
N THR A 3 20.33 -25.74 -17.51
CA THR A 3 20.98 -25.27 -16.29
C THR A 3 20.13 -24.17 -15.66
N PHE A 4 19.34 -24.51 -14.64
CA PHE A 4 18.67 -23.52 -13.82
C PHE A 4 19.68 -22.90 -12.85
N THR A 5 20.32 -21.79 -13.25
CA THR A 5 21.09 -20.96 -12.33
C THR A 5 20.16 -20.35 -11.28
N ARG A 6 20.38 -20.68 -10.01
CA ARG A 6 19.60 -20.16 -8.88
C ARG A 6 19.68 -18.63 -8.87
N LYS A 7 18.53 -17.95 -8.95
CA LYS A 7 18.47 -16.49 -8.81
C LYS A 7 19.15 -16.07 -7.50
N LYS A 8 20.04 -15.09 -7.57
CA LYS A 8 20.78 -14.55 -6.42
C LYS A 8 19.78 -14.05 -5.38
N GLN A 9 19.98 -14.40 -4.12
CA GLN A 9 19.08 -13.95 -3.06
C GLN A 9 19.22 -12.44 -2.87
N VAL A 10 18.14 -11.71 -3.12
CA VAL A 10 18.08 -10.26 -2.89
C VAL A 10 18.01 -9.99 -1.39
N ARG A 11 18.89 -9.12 -0.90
CA ARG A 11 18.92 -8.67 0.50
C ARG A 11 18.70 -7.16 0.55
N PHE A 12 17.69 -6.75 1.31
CA PHE A 12 17.44 -5.34 1.60
C PHE A 12 18.30 -4.92 2.79
N GLY A 13 19.21 -3.97 2.56
CA GLY A 13 19.88 -3.24 3.63
C GLY A 13 19.10 -1.97 3.99
N GLU A 14 19.57 -1.27 5.01
CA GLU A 14 18.93 -0.04 5.49
C GLU A 14 18.88 1.06 4.42
N GLY A 15 19.98 1.29 3.69
CA GLY A 15 19.99 2.27 2.59
C GLY A 15 18.99 1.93 1.48
N ASN A 16 18.78 0.64 1.19
CA ASN A 16 17.78 0.19 0.21
C ASN A 16 16.36 0.45 0.74
N ASP A 17 16.12 0.25 2.03
CA ASP A 17 14.82 0.54 2.65
C ASP A 17 14.52 2.05 2.63
N LEU A 18 15.50 2.91 2.95
CA LEU A 18 15.33 4.36 2.88
C LEU A 18 14.99 4.83 1.46
N GLN A 19 15.77 4.37 0.47
CA GLN A 19 15.49 4.71 -0.93
C GLN A 19 14.12 4.18 -1.37
N LEU A 20 13.78 2.94 -1.00
CA LEU A 20 12.47 2.35 -1.28
C LEU A 20 11.33 3.22 -0.72
N LEU A 21 11.39 3.61 0.55
CA LEU A 21 10.32 4.37 1.18
C LEU A 21 10.15 5.76 0.53
N ARG A 22 11.26 6.44 0.19
CA ARG A 22 11.20 7.71 -0.55
C ARG A 22 10.54 7.57 -1.91
N GLU A 23 10.89 6.53 -2.66
CA GLU A 23 10.28 6.26 -3.98
C GLU A 23 8.79 5.91 -3.86
N VAL A 24 8.39 5.18 -2.80
CA VAL A 24 6.98 4.88 -2.51
C VAL A 24 6.21 6.15 -2.22
N ILE A 25 6.75 7.07 -1.41
CA ILE A 25 6.12 8.37 -1.13
C ILE A 25 5.98 9.17 -2.43
N ALA A 26 7.09 9.32 -3.17
CA ALA A 26 7.14 10.15 -4.37
C ALA A 26 6.20 9.68 -5.49
N LYS A 27 6.08 8.36 -5.70
CA LYS A 27 5.28 7.79 -6.80
C LYS A 27 3.87 7.35 -6.38
N ASN A 28 3.61 7.26 -5.07
CA ASN A 28 2.36 6.77 -4.48
C ASN A 28 1.78 5.53 -5.20
N PRO A 29 2.40 4.34 -5.00
CA PRO A 29 1.95 3.11 -5.64
C PRO A 29 0.69 2.51 -5.00
N PHE A 30 0.17 3.14 -3.95
CA PHE A 30 -1.13 2.80 -3.36
C PHE A 30 -2.26 3.35 -4.23
N LYS A 31 -2.09 4.54 -4.81
CA LYS A 31 -3.00 5.11 -5.79
C LYS A 31 -2.96 4.35 -7.11
N ASP A 32 -1.76 4.16 -7.66
CA ASP A 32 -1.55 3.46 -8.94
C ASP A 32 -0.60 2.26 -8.76
N ARG A 33 -1.16 1.06 -8.94
CA ARG A 33 -0.43 -0.18 -8.76
C ARG A 33 0.69 -0.38 -9.79
N SER A 34 0.64 0.27 -10.95
CA SER A 34 1.70 0.16 -11.96
C SER A 34 3.05 0.71 -11.46
N LYS A 35 2.99 1.68 -10.53
CA LYS A 35 4.15 2.34 -9.93
C LYS A 35 5.07 1.42 -9.15
N TRP A 36 4.59 0.27 -8.67
CA TRP A 36 5.46 -0.73 -8.04
C TRP A 36 6.57 -1.22 -8.98
N THR A 37 6.29 -1.31 -10.29
CA THR A 37 7.30 -1.69 -11.29
C THR A 37 8.30 -0.57 -11.49
N GLU A 38 7.83 0.68 -11.64
CA GLU A 38 8.71 1.85 -11.77
C GLU A 38 9.60 2.06 -10.54
N ILE A 39 9.12 1.74 -9.34
CA ILE A 39 9.94 1.79 -8.11
C ILE A 39 11.01 0.69 -8.14
N ALA A 40 10.66 -0.53 -8.55
CA ALA A 40 11.60 -1.64 -8.61
C ALA A 40 12.78 -1.36 -9.55
N GLU A 41 12.52 -0.71 -10.68
CA GLU A 41 13.55 -0.32 -11.66
C GLU A 41 14.50 0.77 -11.15
N THR A 42 14.08 1.60 -10.19
CA THR A 42 14.93 2.66 -9.63
C THR A 42 15.85 2.19 -8.51
N LEU A 43 15.62 1.01 -7.94
CA LEU A 43 16.44 0.52 -6.84
C LEU A 43 17.76 -0.06 -7.36
N PRO A 44 18.88 0.12 -6.62
CA PRO A 44 20.19 -0.42 -7.00
C PRO A 44 20.29 -1.95 -6.84
N ILE A 45 19.20 -2.61 -6.46
CA ILE A 45 19.10 -4.05 -6.24
C ILE A 45 18.17 -4.67 -7.27
N ASP A 46 18.58 -5.78 -7.86
CA ASP A 46 17.77 -6.56 -8.80
C ASP A 46 16.58 -7.19 -8.06
N CYS A 47 15.42 -6.55 -8.10
CA CYS A 47 14.19 -7.04 -7.49
C CYS A 47 12.97 -6.69 -8.34
N ASP A 48 11.91 -7.47 -8.21
CA ASP A 48 10.66 -7.24 -8.95
C ASP A 48 9.67 -6.41 -8.14
N ALA A 49 8.66 -5.87 -8.83
CA ALA A 49 7.57 -5.08 -8.25
C ALA A 49 6.90 -5.77 -7.06
N ARG A 50 6.77 -7.10 -7.13
CA ARG A 50 6.20 -7.91 -6.05
C ARG A 50 7.07 -7.83 -4.80
N ARG A 51 8.37 -8.03 -4.94
CA ARG A 51 9.33 -8.03 -3.84
C ARG A 51 9.41 -6.68 -3.15
N VAL A 52 9.42 -5.60 -3.93
CA VAL A 52 9.40 -4.21 -3.46
C VAL A 52 8.14 -3.92 -2.64
N ARG A 53 6.98 -4.33 -3.15
CA ARG A 53 5.71 -4.21 -2.43
C ARG A 53 5.71 -5.02 -1.13
N GLU A 54 6.10 -6.29 -1.18
CA GLU A 54 6.18 -7.16 0.00
C GLU A 54 7.12 -6.57 1.06
N ARG A 55 8.26 -6.02 0.64
CA ARG A 55 9.21 -5.36 1.55
C ARG A 55 8.59 -4.12 2.20
N THR A 56 7.94 -3.27 1.42
CA THR A 56 7.28 -2.05 1.93
C THR A 56 6.23 -2.40 2.99
N LEU A 57 5.35 -3.36 2.68
CA LEU A 57 4.31 -3.81 3.61
C LEU A 57 4.89 -4.45 4.87
N LEU A 58 5.98 -5.21 4.74
CA LEU A 58 6.68 -5.78 5.89
C LEU A 58 7.20 -4.68 6.82
N LEU A 59 7.84 -3.63 6.27
CA LEU A 59 8.37 -2.52 7.05
C LEU A 59 7.25 -1.75 7.76
N VAL A 60 6.15 -1.45 7.06
CA VAL A 60 4.98 -0.77 7.65
C VAL A 60 4.38 -1.60 8.79
N ASN A 61 4.24 -2.92 8.62
CA ASN A 61 3.71 -3.78 9.67
C ASN A 61 4.64 -3.87 10.89
N GLN A 62 5.95 -3.92 10.67
CA GLN A 62 6.95 -3.89 11.75
C GLN A 62 6.88 -2.57 12.52
N HIS A 63 6.74 -1.44 11.81
CA HIS A 63 6.59 -0.11 12.39
C HIS A 63 5.34 0.01 13.28
N LYS A 64 4.19 -0.46 12.77
CA LYS A 64 2.95 -0.52 13.56
C LYS A 64 3.12 -1.33 14.85
N GLY A 65 3.83 -2.46 14.77
CA GLY A 65 4.15 -3.29 15.92
C GLY A 65 5.02 -2.56 16.95
N LYS A 66 6.12 -1.95 16.49
CA LYS A 66 7.03 -1.15 17.33
C LYS A 66 6.30 -0.01 18.03
N ASN A 67 5.44 0.72 17.32
CA ASN A 67 4.66 1.83 17.90
C ASN A 67 3.65 1.33 18.95
N ALA A 68 2.99 0.19 18.71
CA ALA A 68 2.08 -0.41 19.68
C ALA A 68 2.79 -0.92 20.94
N GLU A 69 3.96 -1.54 20.78
CA GLU A 69 4.78 -2.02 21.89
C GLU A 69 5.36 -0.87 22.72
N SER A 70 5.85 0.18 22.06
CA SER A 70 6.38 1.39 22.72
C SER A 70 5.28 2.12 23.50
N LYS A 71 4.07 2.22 22.94
CA LYS A 71 2.90 2.77 23.66
C LYS A 71 2.52 1.95 24.90
N LYS A 72 2.75 0.63 24.87
CA LYS A 72 2.46 -0.28 25.99
C LYS A 72 3.56 -0.25 27.07
N LYS A 73 4.82 -0.11 26.67
CA LYS A 73 5.98 0.02 27.57
C LYS A 73 6.24 1.50 27.83
N SER A 74 5.52 2.08 28.79
CA SER A 74 5.69 3.47 29.25
C SER A 74 7.16 3.94 29.23
N GLY A 75 7.50 4.80 28.26
CA GLY A 75 8.58 5.79 28.39
C GLY A 75 9.95 5.49 27.78
N ILE A 76 10.17 4.40 27.04
CA ILE A 76 11.43 4.22 26.28
C ILE A 76 11.16 4.60 24.83
N ASP A 77 11.45 5.86 24.51
CA ASP A 77 11.48 6.35 23.14
C ASP A 77 12.75 5.80 22.47
N GLU A 78 12.59 4.71 21.70
CA GLU A 78 13.65 4.27 20.80
C GLU A 78 13.93 5.38 19.80
N ALA A 79 15.20 5.63 19.48
CA ALA A 79 15.60 6.73 18.60
C ALA A 79 14.73 6.77 17.33
N TYR A 80 13.89 7.80 17.24
CA TYR A 80 13.03 8.06 16.09
C TYR A 80 13.89 8.61 14.97
N GLY A 81 14.13 7.79 13.95
CA GLY A 81 15.02 8.09 12.84
C GLY A 81 14.27 8.49 11.57
N GLU A 82 15.05 8.81 10.54
CA GLU A 82 14.53 9.12 9.21
C GLU A 82 13.66 7.98 8.65
N LYS A 83 14.02 6.73 8.93
CA LYS A 83 13.23 5.57 8.49
C LYS A 83 11.83 5.57 9.13
N ASP A 84 11.73 5.91 10.41
CA ASP A 84 10.46 5.97 11.12
C ASP A 84 9.57 7.09 10.55
N GLN A 85 10.16 8.26 10.25
CA GLN A 85 9.46 9.38 9.57
C GLN A 85 8.89 8.97 8.22
N LEU A 86 9.70 8.34 7.37
CA LEU A 86 9.26 7.86 6.06
C LEU A 86 8.18 6.78 6.19
N LEU A 87 8.24 5.94 7.23
CA LEU A 87 7.22 4.90 7.47
C LEU A 87 5.90 5.48 7.95
N ASP A 88 5.91 6.55 8.75
CA ASP A 88 4.70 7.27 9.14
C ASP A 88 4.03 7.93 7.92
N GLU A 89 4.80 8.56 7.03
CA GLU A 89 4.26 9.17 5.81
C GLU A 89 3.72 8.11 4.83
N VAL A 90 4.42 6.99 4.63
CA VAL A 90 3.93 5.86 3.83
C VAL A 90 2.63 5.30 4.41
N LEU A 91 2.53 5.26 5.75
CA LEU A 91 1.33 4.80 6.43
C LEU A 91 0.14 5.71 6.18
N GLU A 92 0.33 7.03 6.32
CA GLU A 92 -0.69 8.05 6.06
C GLU A 92 -1.20 7.94 4.62
N ILE A 93 -0.30 7.95 3.63
CA ILE A 93 -0.66 7.81 2.21
C ILE A 93 -1.45 6.51 1.95
N SER A 94 -1.03 5.39 2.55
CA SER A 94 -1.74 4.12 2.37
C SER A 94 -3.16 4.17 2.94
N GLU A 95 -3.35 4.82 4.08
CA GLU A 95 -4.65 4.91 4.75
C GLU A 95 -5.59 5.88 4.02
N GLU A 96 -5.08 7.02 3.55
CA GLU A 96 -5.82 7.97 2.71
C GLU A 96 -6.35 7.34 1.42
N GLU A 97 -5.52 6.56 0.73
CA GLU A 97 -5.90 5.86 -0.49
C GLU A 97 -6.93 4.75 -0.22
N ASP A 98 -6.83 4.06 0.91
CA ASP A 98 -7.82 3.07 1.32
C ASP A 98 -9.18 3.71 1.65
N ILE A 99 -9.19 4.88 2.30
CA ILE A 99 -10.40 5.66 2.58
C ILE A 99 -11.04 6.11 1.27
N SER A 100 -10.23 6.68 0.36
CA SER A 100 -10.68 7.17 -0.94
C SER A 100 -11.33 6.07 -1.79
N LYS A 101 -10.69 4.89 -1.85
CA LYS A 101 -11.25 3.72 -2.56
C LYS A 101 -12.52 3.17 -1.93
N LYS A 102 -12.67 3.23 -0.61
CA LYS A 102 -13.90 2.83 0.07
C LYS A 102 -15.04 3.79 -0.28
N ALA A 103 -14.80 5.09 -0.22
CA ALA A 103 -15.79 6.11 -0.58
C ALA A 103 -16.23 6.00 -2.05
N GLU A 104 -15.31 5.74 -2.97
CA GLU A 104 -15.64 5.53 -4.39
C GLU A 104 -16.54 4.30 -4.59
N LYS A 105 -16.20 3.18 -3.94
CA LYS A 105 -17.00 1.95 -3.99
C LYS A 105 -18.39 2.13 -3.40
N GLU A 106 -18.53 2.91 -2.33
CA GLU A 106 -19.83 3.21 -1.72
C GLU A 106 -20.72 4.01 -2.67
N LYS A 107 -20.20 5.10 -3.25
CA LYS A 107 -20.92 5.88 -4.26
C LYS A 107 -21.34 5.05 -5.48
N ALA A 108 -20.47 4.16 -5.95
CA ALA A 108 -20.80 3.25 -7.06
C ALA A 108 -21.97 2.31 -6.71
N ARG A 109 -21.99 1.78 -5.47
CA ARG A 109 -23.08 0.93 -4.97
C ARG A 109 -24.40 1.68 -4.84
N GLU A 110 -24.36 2.91 -4.32
CA GLU A 110 -25.55 3.77 -4.21
C GLU A 110 -26.16 4.05 -5.58
N PHE A 111 -25.33 4.39 -6.57
CA PHE A 111 -25.78 4.64 -7.94
C PHE A 111 -26.40 3.40 -8.58
N GLU A 112 -25.78 2.22 -8.40
CA GLU A 112 -26.33 0.96 -8.88
C GLU A 112 -27.70 0.65 -8.23
N GLN A 113 -27.82 0.86 -6.92
CA GLN A 113 -29.05 0.64 -6.17
C GLN A 113 -30.16 1.62 -6.59
N ALA A 114 -29.82 2.89 -6.78
CA ALA A 114 -30.75 3.90 -7.31
C ALA A 114 -31.28 3.50 -8.69
N GLY A 115 -30.40 3.05 -9.59
CA GLY A 115 -30.79 2.54 -10.90
C GLY A 115 -31.72 1.33 -10.84
N LYS A 116 -31.47 0.38 -9.93
CA LYS A 116 -32.36 -0.77 -9.68
C LYS A 116 -33.74 -0.33 -9.18
N ASN A 117 -33.77 0.62 -8.25
CA ASN A 117 -35.02 1.12 -7.65
C ASN A 117 -35.89 1.86 -8.69
N ILE A 118 -35.27 2.68 -9.56
CA ILE A 118 -35.98 3.38 -10.64
C ILE A 118 -36.62 2.37 -11.60
N ARG A 119 -35.87 1.34 -12.03
CA ARG A 119 -36.40 0.29 -12.91
C ARG A 119 -37.55 -0.48 -12.25
N LYS A 120 -37.42 -0.83 -10.97
CA LYS A 120 -38.48 -1.53 -10.23
C LYS A 120 -39.78 -0.72 -10.20
N ARG A 121 -39.71 0.56 -9.84
CA ARG A 121 -40.88 1.46 -9.81
C ARG A 121 -41.53 1.63 -11.19
N ALA A 122 -40.73 1.72 -12.25
CA ALA A 122 -41.25 1.83 -13.61
C ALA A 122 -42.03 0.57 -14.04
N MET A 123 -41.58 -0.62 -13.62
CA MET A 123 -42.28 -1.88 -13.90
C MET A 123 -43.59 -1.99 -13.12
N GLU A 124 -43.60 -1.58 -11.85
CA GLU A 124 -44.79 -1.62 -10.98
C GLU A 124 -45.89 -0.67 -11.50
N ASN A 125 -45.53 0.50 -12.03
CA ASN A 125 -46.49 1.49 -12.54
C ASN A 125 -47.03 1.19 -13.95
N ASN A 126 -46.48 0.22 -14.69
CA ASN A 126 -46.92 -0.14 -16.03
C ASN A 126 -47.85 -1.37 -16.06
N GLN A 127 -48.26 -1.87 -14.88
CA GLN A 127 -49.16 -3.01 -14.72
C GLN A 127 -50.55 -2.64 -14.14
N GLY A 128 -50.83 -1.35 -13.96
CA GLY A 128 -52.15 -0.82 -13.59
C GLY A 128 -52.75 0.00 -14.71
#